data_AF-A0A5C6VA16-F1
#
_entry.id   AF-A0A5C6VA16-F1
#
_cell.length_a   1.000
_cell.length_b   1.000
_cell.length_c   1.000
_cell.angle_alpha   90.00
_cell.angle_beta   90.00
_cell.angle_gamma   90.00
#
_symmetry.space_group_name_H-M   'P 1'
#
loop_
_entity.id
_entity.type
_entity.pdbx_description
1 polymer ?
#
loop_
_entity_poly.entity_id
_entity_poly.type
_entity_poly.pdbx_seq_one_letter_code
_entity_poly.pdbx_strand_id
1 'polypeptide(L)' 'MRDLLGYFLIAQAIITGIIVYSIQQLSDSIKASASYMASNEGSLSWGTDFGMPTVALILLFVVTGLGLFLIVNKK' A
#
# COMPACT_ATOMS: atom_id res chain seq x y z
N MET A 1 2.51 -6.00 -28.11
CA MET A 1 3.53 -6.35 -27.09
C MET A 1 4.01 -5.15 -26.29
N ARG A 2 4.33 -4.00 -26.92
CA ARG A 2 4.71 -2.76 -26.21
C ARG A 2 3.67 -2.30 -25.19
N ASP A 3 2.38 -2.35 -25.52
CA ASP A 3 1.32 -1.88 -24.62
C ASP A 3 1.18 -2.78 -23.39
N LEU A 4 1.29 -4.10 -23.57
CA LEU A 4 1.28 -5.08 -22.48
C LEU A 4 2.43 -4.85 -21.49
N LEU A 5 3.63 -4.57 -22.01
CA LEU A 5 4.80 -4.20 -21.20
C LEU A 5 4.59 -2.86 -20.47
N GLY A 6 3.95 -1.89 -21.13
CA GLY A 6 3.60 -0.60 -20.51
C GLY A 6 2.67 -0.77 -19.30
N TYR A 7 1.61 -1.57 -19.44
CA TYR A 7 0.71 -1.87 -18.32
C TYR A 7 1.40 -2.65 -17.19
N PHE A 8 2.29 -3.57 -17.54
CA PHE A 8 3.06 -4.32 -16.55
C PHE A 8 3.98 -3.40 -15.74
N LEU A 9 4.65 -2.45 -16.39
CA LEU A 9 5.50 -1.46 -15.72
C LEU A 9 4.70 -0.52 -14.81
N ILE A 10 3.49 -0.12 -15.21
CA ILE A 10 2.60 0.69 -14.36
C ILE A 10 2.16 -0.10 -13.13
N ALA A 11 1.72 -1.35 -13.31
CA ALA A 11 1.33 -2.21 -12.19
C ALA A 11 2.51 -2.44 -11.23
N GLN A 12 3.70 -2.71 -11.76
CA GLN A 12 4.91 -2.89 -10.97
C GLN A 12 5.27 -1.64 -10.17
N ALA A 13 5.23 -0.45 -10.78
CA ALA A 13 5.50 0.81 -10.10
C ALA A 13 4.51 1.06 -8.94
N ILE A 14 3.23 0.73 -9.13
CA ILE A 14 2.21 0.85 -8.09
C ILE A 14 2.50 -0.13 -6.94
N ILE A 15 2.79 -1.41 -7.25
CA ILE A 15 3.13 -2.42 -6.24
C ILE A 15 4.37 -2.00 -5.45
N THR A 16 5.41 -1.49 -6.12
CA THR A 16 6.60 -0.98 -5.45
C THR A 16 6.26 0.18 -4.51
N GLY A 17 5.39 1.11 -4.93
CA GLY A 17 4.90 2.19 -4.09
C GLY A 17 4.18 1.69 -2.82
N ILE A 18 3.33 0.67 -2.94
CA ILE A 18 2.64 0.04 -1.80
C ILE A 18 3.64 -0.59 -0.82
N ILE A 19 4.66 -1.28 -1.34
CA ILE A 19 5.70 -1.91 -0.50
C ILE A 19 6.48 -0.85 0.28
N VAL A 20 6.95 0.21 -0.37
CA VAL A 20 7.69 1.30 0.29
C VAL A 20 6.83 1.96 1.37
N TYR A 21 5.56 2.25 1.06
CA TYR A 21 4.64 2.84 2.03
C TYR A 21 4.37 1.91 3.22
N SER A 22 4.24 0.60 2.98
CA SER A 22 4.06 -0.40 4.04
C SER A 22 5.28 -0.51 4.96
N ILE A 23 6.49 -0.41 4.39
CA ILE A 23 7.73 -0.38 5.19
C ILE A 23 7.79 0.89 6.06
N GLN A 24 7.37 2.04 5.54
CA GLN A 24 7.32 3.27 6.31
C GLN A 24 6.33 3.16 7.50
N GLN A 25 5.12 2.65 7.26
CA GLN A 25 4.13 2.39 8.31
C GLN A 25 4.65 1.41 9.37
N LEU A 26 5.38 0.37 8.96
CA LEU A 26 6.03 -0.56 9.88
C LEU A 26 7.08 0.16 10.72
N SER A 27 7.91 1.02 10.11
CA SER A 27 8.90 1.82 10.83
C SER A 27 8.25 2.72 11.88
N ASP A 28 7.15 3.40 11.52
CA ASP A 28 6.44 4.28 12.43
C ASP A 28 5.72 3.51 13.55
N SER A 29 5.21 2.31 13.26
CA SER A 29 4.65 1.40 14.28
C SER A 29 5.71 0.91 15.28
N ILE A 30 6.93 0.63 14.80
CA ILE A 30 8.06 0.28 15.67
C ILE A 30 8.46 1.45 16.56
N LYS A 31 8.54 2.67 16.00
CA LYS A 31 8.84 3.89 16.79
C LYS A 31 7.76 4.14 17.85
N ALA A 32 6.50 4.01 17.50
CA ALA A 32 5.38 4.18 18.43
C ALA A 32 5.42 3.13 19.56
N SER A 33 5.77 1.88 19.24
CA SER A 33 5.98 0.82 20.23
C SER A 33 7.15 1.11 21.16
N ALA A 34 8.27 1.57 20.61
CA ALA A 34 9.45 1.95 21.39
C ALA A 34 9.19 3.16 22.29
N SER A 35 8.46 4.17 21.80
CA SER A 35 8.07 5.33 22.61
C SER A 35 7.13 4.93 23.74
N TYR A 36 6.13 4.09 23.47
CA TYR A 36 5.22 3.59 24.52
C TYR A 36 5.96 2.82 25.62
N MET A 37 6.91 1.95 25.24
CA MET A 37 7.76 1.24 26.20
C MET A 37 8.62 2.17 27.04
N ALA A 38 9.04 3.32 26.50
CA ALA A 38 9.91 4.27 27.19
C ALA A 38 9.14 5.28 28.06
N SER A 39 7.94 5.72 27.64
CA SER A 39 7.18 6.79 28.31
C SER A 39 6.01 6.31 29.15
N ASN A 40 5.49 5.08 28.98
CA ASN A 40 4.20 4.61 29.52
C ASN A 40 3.01 5.56 29.23
N GLU A 41 3.18 6.53 28.33
CA GLU A 41 2.17 7.50 27.94
C GLU A 41 1.97 7.45 26.43
N GLY A 42 0.71 7.35 26.01
CA GLY A 42 0.27 7.33 24.62
C GLY A 42 -0.54 6.08 24.28
N SER A 43 -1.69 6.23 23.62
CA SER A 43 -2.41 5.08 23.08
C SER A 43 -1.68 4.56 21.83
N LEU A 44 -1.28 3.29 21.85
CA LEU A 44 -0.77 2.57 20.68
C LEU A 44 -1.87 2.48 19.61
N SER A 45 -1.87 3.42 18.67
CA SER A 45 -2.72 3.36 17.47
C SER A 45 -2.02 2.48 16.44
N TRP A 46 -2.42 1.21 16.37
CA TRP A 46 -1.87 0.19 15.46
C TRP A 46 -2.36 0.31 14.01
N GLY A 47 -2.57 1.53 13.53
CA GLY A 47 -3.10 1.79 12.19
C GLY A 47 -4.61 1.92 12.16
N THR A 48 -5.08 2.75 11.23
CA THR A 48 -6.48 3.16 11.03
C THR A 48 -7.40 1.97 10.69
N ASP A 49 -8.58 1.95 11.34
CA ASP A 49 -9.89 1.22 11.19
C ASP A 49 -10.09 -0.01 10.28
N PHE A 50 -9.18 -0.37 9.37
CA PHE A 50 -9.25 -1.57 8.53
C PHE A 50 -7.98 -2.42 8.58
N GLY A 51 -7.01 -2.09 9.45
CA GLY A 51 -5.72 -2.78 9.51
C GLY A 51 -4.86 -2.59 8.26
N MET A 52 -5.29 -1.73 7.33
CA MET A 52 -4.60 -1.42 6.10
C MET A 52 -4.67 0.10 5.86
N PRO A 53 -3.54 0.74 5.52
CA PRO A 53 -3.53 2.18 5.30
C PRO A 53 -4.43 2.59 4.13
N THR A 54 -5.14 3.72 4.26
CA THR A 54 -6.04 4.24 3.21
C THR A 54 -5.35 4.40 1.85
N VAL A 55 -4.08 4.79 1.84
CA VAL A 55 -3.27 4.90 0.62
C VAL A 55 -3.12 3.55 -0.08
N ALA A 56 -2.88 2.47 0.68
CA ALA A 56 -2.77 1.12 0.14
C ALA A 56 -4.11 0.63 -0.42
N LEU A 57 -5.22 0.93 0.25
CA LEU A 57 -6.56 0.61 -0.22
C LEU A 57 -6.91 1.32 -1.55
N ILE A 58 -6.60 2.61 -1.66
CA ILE A 58 -6.83 3.38 -2.90
C ILE A 58 -5.99 2.80 -4.05
N LEU A 59 -4.71 2.51 -3.80
CA LEU A 59 -3.82 1.92 -4.82
C LEU A 59 -4.27 0.51 -5.22
N LEU A 60 -4.78 -0.29 -4.28
CA LEU A 60 -5.36 -1.60 -4.58
C LEU A 60 -6.54 -1.47 -5.56
N PHE A 61 -7.48 -0.56 -5.30
CA PHE A 61 -8.61 -0.31 -6.21
C PHE A 61 -8.15 0.13 -7.61
N VAL A 62 -7.12 0.97 -7.70
CA VAL A 62 -6.56 1.41 -8.99
C VAL A 62 -5.94 0.22 -9.76
N VAL A 63 -5.17 -0.64 -9.10
CA VAL A 63 -4.56 -1.82 -9.73
C VAL A 63 -5.63 -2.82 -10.15
N THR A 64 -6.61 -3.11 -9.29
CA THR A 64 -7.72 -4.01 -9.62
C THR A 64 -8.55 -3.46 -10.78
N GLY A 65 -8.80 -2.15 -10.81
CA GLY A 65 -9.50 -1.48 -11.92
C GLY A 65 -8.73 -1.57 -13.24
N LEU A 66 -7.42 -1.32 -13.22
CA LEU A 66 -6.56 -1.49 -14.41
C LEU A 66 -6.51 -2.94 -14.89
N GLY A 67 -6.44 -3.90 -13.97
CA GLY A 67 -6.49 -5.34 -14.28
C GLY A 67 -7.81 -5.75 -14.93
N LEU A 68 -8.94 -5.33 -14.37
CA LEU A 68 -10.27 -5.57 -14.94
C LEU A 68 -10.44 -4.89 -16.30
N PHE A 69 -9.98 -3.64 -16.44
CA PHE A 69 -10.00 -2.92 -17.71
C PHE A 69 -9.22 -3.67 -18.80
N LEU A 70 -8.03 -4.20 -18.46
CA LEU A 70 -7.24 -5.01 -19.38
C LEU A 70 -7.91 -6.34 -19.77
N ILE A 71 -8.61 -6.99 -18.84
CA ILE A 71 -9.33 -8.23 -19.09
C ILE A 71 -10.53 -7.98 -20.00
N VAL A 72 -11.29 -6.91 -19.76
CA VAL A 72 -12.50 -6.56 -20.53
C VAL A 72 -12.15 -6.02 -21.91
N ASN A 73 -11.11 -5.19 -22.01
CA ASN A 73 -10.62 -4.67 -23.29
C ASN A 73 -9.60 -5.59 -23.98
N LYS A 74 -9.59 -6.89 -23.63
CA LYS A 74 -8.92 -7.91 -24.44
C LYS A 74 -9.46 -7.87 -25.87
N LYS A 75 -8.74 -7.18 -26.75
CA LYS A 75 -8.26 -7.81 -27.97
C LYS A 75 -7.06 -8.68 -27.60
#